data_AF-A0A417UDA2-F1
#
_entry.id   AF-A0A417UDA2-F1
#
_cell.length_a   1.000
_cell.length_b   1.000
_cell.length_c   1.000
_cell.angle_alpha   90.00
_cell.angle_beta   90.00
_cell.angle_gamma   90.00
#
_symmetry.space_group_name_H-M   'P 1'
#
loop_
_entity.id
_entity.type
_entity.pdbx_description
1 polymer ?
#
loop_
_entity_poly.entity_id
_entity_poly.type
_entity_poly.pdbx_seq_one_letter_code
_entity_poly.pdbx_strand_id
1 'polypeptide(L)'
;MFIVFVVSAFGHAMMMWISYMFMYCESDFLKLACYERYMNVIWIFNGIALLFLYLQLFWELLHEKWFILFLGAIAGICVTAIYLSDTGEFLKPALQNTSSLKEYYEEADFISDNTDEDSSIFIVTQSYTGWFEYVFQYLTMPRSYNDQYYSLGKPYSEEDNWTRDISTEKFLNIIGNYDYMYFYHVDEQFIEEYGMAIDNAEDIVFKNGNLYRIEHHDDGGVSLSLTGTY
;
A
#
# COMPACT_ATOMS: atom_id res chain seq x y z
N MET A 1 19.06 33.65 -10.83
CA MET A 1 19.05 32.28 -10.25
C MET A 1 18.09 32.18 -9.08
N PHE A 2 18.26 32.93 -7.98
CA PHE A 2 17.30 32.97 -6.86
C PHE A 2 15.85 33.23 -7.30
N ILE A 3 15.65 34.16 -8.22
CA ILE A 3 14.34 34.48 -8.80
C ILE A 3 13.68 33.24 -9.46
N VAL A 4 14.46 32.37 -10.11
CA VAL A 4 13.91 31.15 -10.75
C VAL A 4 13.37 30.18 -9.71
N PHE A 5 14.09 29.99 -8.60
CA PHE A 5 13.66 29.12 -7.49
C PHE A 5 12.45 29.68 -6.74
N VAL A 6 12.38 30.99 -6.56
CA VAL A 6 11.22 31.65 -5.95
C VAL A 6 9.99 31.55 -6.86
N VAL A 7 10.15 31.78 -8.16
CA VAL A 7 9.07 31.66 -9.14
C VAL A 7 8.60 30.22 -9.28
N SER A 8 9.50 29.22 -9.26
CA SER A 8 9.11 27.80 -9.30
C SER A 8 8.34 27.39 -8.05
N ALA A 9 8.79 27.79 -6.86
CA ALA A 9 8.09 27.54 -5.60
C ALA A 9 6.70 28.16 -5.58
N PHE A 10 6.59 29.42 -5.99
CA PHE A 10 5.31 30.13 -6.03
C PHE A 10 4.35 29.54 -7.07
N GLY A 11 4.85 29.25 -8.27
CA GLY A 11 4.06 28.62 -9.34
C GLY A 11 3.55 27.24 -8.93
N HIS A 12 4.38 26.43 -8.27
CA HIS A 12 3.98 25.13 -7.73
C HIS A 12 2.88 25.27 -6.67
N ALA A 13 3.06 26.19 -5.71
CA ALA A 13 2.06 26.45 -4.67
C ALA A 13 0.70 26.85 -5.27
N MET A 14 0.70 27.74 -6.28
CA MET A 14 -0.53 28.12 -6.99
C MET A 14 -1.18 26.94 -7.72
N MET A 15 -0.39 26.10 -8.40
CA MET A 15 -0.92 24.92 -9.07
C MET A 15 -1.53 23.94 -8.07
N MET A 16 -0.85 23.70 -6.94
CA MET A 16 -1.39 22.85 -5.88
C MET A 16 -2.72 23.38 -5.35
N TRP A 17 -2.82 24.68 -5.10
CA TRP A 17 -4.07 25.30 -4.67
C TRP A 17 -5.21 25.07 -5.66
N ILE A 18 -4.96 25.25 -6.96
CA ILE A 18 -5.95 24.98 -8.01
C ILE A 18 -6.33 23.49 -8.02
N SER A 19 -5.37 22.58 -7.96
CA SER A 19 -5.64 21.14 -7.92
C SER A 19 -6.51 20.77 -6.72
N TYR A 20 -6.23 21.30 -5.53
CA TYR A 20 -7.04 21.06 -4.33
C TYR A 20 -8.48 21.56 -4.46
N MET A 21 -8.72 22.64 -5.21
CA MET A 21 -10.07 23.16 -5.43
C MET A 21 -10.88 22.37 -6.45
N PHE A 22 -10.24 21.77 -7.46
CA PHE A 22 -10.95 21.24 -8.63
C PHE A 22 -10.73 19.75 -8.90
N MET A 23 -9.70 19.13 -8.32
CA MET A 23 -9.31 17.75 -8.64
C MET A 23 -9.40 16.79 -7.46
N TYR A 24 -9.34 17.28 -6.22
CA TYR A 24 -9.49 16.44 -5.02
C TYR A 24 -10.94 16.38 -4.58
N CYS A 25 -11.33 15.28 -3.94
CA CYS A 25 -12.64 15.16 -3.29
C CYS A 25 -12.71 16.07 -2.05
N GLU A 26 -13.93 16.41 -1.64
CA GLU A 26 -14.19 17.33 -0.53
C GLU A 26 -13.50 16.89 0.77
N SER A 27 -13.53 15.58 1.08
CA SER A 27 -12.89 15.02 2.27
C SER A 27 -11.37 15.24 2.29
N ASP A 28 -10.71 15.12 1.15
CA ASP A 28 -9.26 15.25 1.03
C ASP A 28 -8.81 16.71 1.04
N PHE A 29 -9.59 17.58 0.39
CA PHE A 29 -9.35 19.02 0.38
C PHE A 29 -9.46 19.65 1.77
N LEU A 30 -10.55 19.35 2.49
CA LEU A 30 -10.78 19.93 3.83
C LEU A 30 -9.71 19.54 4.84
N LYS A 31 -9.14 18.33 4.69
CA LYS A 31 -8.08 17.80 5.56
C LYS A 31 -6.66 18.13 5.05
N LEU A 32 -6.54 18.81 3.91
CA LEU A 32 -5.26 19.04 3.20
C LEU A 32 -4.46 17.73 3.07
N ALA A 33 -5.15 16.64 2.73
CA ALA A 33 -4.59 15.30 2.68
C ALA A 33 -3.36 15.29 1.77
N CYS A 34 -2.21 14.88 2.31
CA CYS A 34 -0.93 14.82 1.60
C CYS A 34 -0.35 16.18 1.11
N TYR A 35 -0.86 17.32 1.58
CA TYR A 35 -0.40 18.66 1.16
C TYR A 35 1.11 18.86 1.39
N GLU A 36 1.59 18.49 2.58
CA GLU A 36 3.01 18.59 2.91
C GLU A 36 3.87 17.79 1.93
N ARG A 37 3.47 16.56 1.62
CA ARG A 37 4.17 15.69 0.66
C ARG A 37 4.25 16.37 -0.71
N TYR A 38 3.13 16.86 -1.23
CA TYR A 38 3.11 17.49 -2.56
C TYR A 38 3.85 18.83 -2.59
N MET A 39 3.78 19.63 -1.52
CA MET A 39 4.55 20.86 -1.42
C MET A 39 6.04 20.60 -1.33
N ASN A 40 6.47 19.55 -0.62
CA ASN A 40 7.89 19.25 -0.45
C ASN A 40 8.58 18.75 -1.72
N VAL A 41 7.83 18.25 -2.71
CA VAL A 41 8.37 17.84 -4.01
C VAL A 41 9.12 18.99 -4.70
N ILE A 42 8.69 20.25 -4.53
CA ILE A 42 9.37 21.39 -5.16
C ILE A 42 10.79 21.59 -4.62
N TRP A 43 11.02 21.28 -3.34
CA TRP A 43 12.34 21.37 -2.73
C TRP A 43 13.29 20.31 -3.27
N ILE A 44 12.78 19.10 -3.54
CA ILE A 44 13.54 18.03 -4.20
C ILE A 44 13.94 18.48 -5.61
N PHE A 45 13.00 18.98 -6.42
CA PHE A 45 13.30 19.46 -7.77
C PHE A 45 14.30 20.62 -7.76
N ASN A 46 14.11 21.60 -6.87
CA ASN A 46 15.05 22.71 -6.74
C ASN A 46 16.43 22.23 -6.27
N GLY A 47 16.50 21.24 -5.38
CA GLY A 47 17.74 20.61 -4.94
C GLY A 47 18.48 19.90 -6.08
N ILE A 48 17.77 19.14 -6.91
CA ILE A 48 18.32 18.49 -8.09
C ILE A 48 18.82 19.52 -9.10
N ALA A 49 18.07 20.59 -9.34
CA ALA A 49 18.50 21.67 -10.23
C ALA A 49 19.77 22.38 -9.71
N LEU A 50 19.86 22.63 -8.41
CA LEU A 50 21.07 23.16 -7.78
C LEU A 50 22.26 22.22 -7.93
N LEU A 51 22.05 20.91 -7.76
CA LEU A 51 23.08 19.90 -7.97
C LEU A 51 23.63 19.96 -9.40
N PHE A 52 22.76 20.00 -10.42
CA PHE A 52 23.19 20.10 -11.82
C PHE A 52 23.95 21.39 -12.12
N LEU A 53 23.51 22.52 -11.57
CA LEU A 53 24.22 23.79 -11.71
C LEU A 53 25.60 23.74 -11.04
N TYR A 54 25.70 23.11 -9.88
CA TYR A 54 26.98 22.91 -9.21
C TYR A 54 27.90 22.00 -10.04
N LEU A 55 27.39 20.91 -10.60
CA LEU A 55 28.15 20.03 -11.49
C LEU A 55 28.62 20.76 -12.75
N GLN A 56 27.79 21.62 -13.35
CA GLN A 56 28.19 22.44 -14.49
C GLN A 56 29.30 23.43 -14.11
N LEU A 57 29.15 24.14 -12.99
CA LEU A 57 30.18 25.06 -12.51
C LEU A 57 31.50 24.32 -12.22
N PHE A 58 31.40 23.13 -11.63
CA PHE A 58 32.55 22.29 -11.32
C PHE A 58 33.23 21.76 -12.60
N TRP A 59 32.47 21.45 -13.64
CA TRP A 59 32.98 21.11 -14.98
C TRP A 59 33.72 22.28 -15.62
N GLU A 60 33.22 23.51 -15.48
CA GLU A 60 33.87 24.70 -16.04
C GLU A 60 35.16 25.08 -15.28
N LEU A 61 35.23 24.78 -13.98
CA LEU A 61 36.38 25.08 -13.12
C LEU A 61 37.51 24.03 -13.18
N LEU A 62 37.20 22.77 -13.48
CA LEU A 62 38.16 21.68 -13.59
C LEU A 62 38.38 21.30 -15.05
N HIS A 63 39.62 20.99 -15.45
CA HIS A 63 39.83 20.34 -16.74
C HIS A 63 39.06 19.01 -16.81
N GLU A 64 38.44 18.71 -17.96
CA GLU A 64 37.59 17.55 -18.26
C GLU A 64 38.05 16.24 -17.58
N LYS A 65 39.36 15.94 -17.60
CA LYS A 65 39.92 14.72 -16.98
C LYS A 65 39.70 14.64 -15.47
N TRP A 66 39.81 15.75 -14.75
CA TRP A 66 39.65 15.79 -13.29
C TRP A 66 38.18 15.69 -12.87
N PHE A 67 37.27 16.23 -13.68
CA PHE A 67 35.84 16.06 -13.46
C PHE A 67 35.41 14.59 -13.64
N ILE A 68 35.89 13.92 -14.69
CA ILE A 68 35.62 12.50 -14.92
C ILE A 68 36.18 11.64 -13.77
N LEU A 69 37.40 11.94 -13.30
CA LEU A 69 37.98 11.26 -12.15
C LEU A 69 37.17 11.48 -10.86
N PHE A 70 36.65 12.70 -10.65
CA PHE A 70 35.79 13.02 -9.51
C PHE A 70 34.46 12.23 -9.54
N LEU A 71 33.77 12.20 -10.68
CA LEU A 71 32.56 11.39 -10.84
C LEU A 71 32.85 9.89 -10.67
N GLY A 72 33.96 9.41 -11.22
CA GLY A 72 34.41 8.03 -11.06
C GLY A 72 34.70 7.69 -9.59
N ALA A 73 35.27 8.61 -8.82
CA ALA A 73 35.50 8.43 -7.39
C ALA A 73 34.18 8.37 -6.60
N ILE A 74 33.20 9.25 -6.89
CA ILE A 74 31.87 9.20 -6.26
C ILE A 74 31.18 7.87 -6.57
N ALA A 75 31.14 7.48 -7.84
CA ALA A 75 30.55 6.22 -8.26
C ALA A 75 31.25 5.03 -7.59
N GLY A 76 32.58 5.05 -7.50
CA GLY A 76 33.37 4.05 -6.80
C GLY A 76 33.03 3.97 -5.31
N ILE A 77 32.85 5.11 -4.63
CA ILE A 77 32.42 5.17 -3.23
C ILE A 77 31.01 4.59 -3.08
N CYS A 78 30.07 4.95 -3.95
CA CYS A 78 28.71 4.43 -3.91
C CYS A 78 28.67 2.91 -4.11
N VAL A 79 29.39 2.39 -5.11
CA VAL A 79 29.48 0.94 -5.37
C VAL A 79 30.14 0.23 -4.20
N THR A 80 31.20 0.81 -3.63
CA THR A 80 31.87 0.24 -2.45
C THR A 80 30.97 0.26 -1.23
N ALA A 81 30.20 1.33 -1.01
CA ALA A 81 29.22 1.41 0.07
C ALA A 81 28.11 0.36 -0.08
N ILE A 82 27.64 0.11 -1.30
CA ILE A 82 26.68 -0.96 -1.60
C ILE A 82 27.30 -2.35 -1.37
N TYR A 83 28.53 -2.57 -1.82
CA TYR A 83 29.23 -3.85 -1.65
C TYR A 83 29.59 -4.15 -0.19
N LEU A 84 29.93 -3.12 0.61
CA LEU A 84 30.25 -3.25 2.02
C LEU A 84 28.99 -3.30 2.91
N SER A 85 27.83 -2.84 2.43
CA SER A 85 26.56 -3.11 3.09
C SER A 85 26.17 -4.55 2.78
N ASP A 86 26.58 -5.47 3.65
CA ASP A 86 26.48 -6.93 3.52
C ASP A 86 25.05 -7.49 3.31
N THR A 87 24.04 -6.63 3.18
CA THR A 87 22.64 -7.04 3.09
C THR A 87 21.89 -6.48 1.90
N GLY A 88 22.34 -5.39 1.25
CA GLY A 88 21.49 -4.65 0.29
C GLY A 88 20.12 -4.25 0.85
N GLU A 89 19.84 -4.54 2.14
CA GLU A 89 18.56 -4.33 2.81
C GLU A 89 18.30 -2.86 3.01
N PHE A 90 19.34 -2.03 3.07
CA PHE A 90 19.19 -0.57 3.05
C PHE A 90 18.54 -0.06 1.77
N LEU A 91 18.66 -0.79 0.66
CA LEU A 91 17.96 -0.47 -0.60
C LEU A 91 16.56 -1.06 -0.66
N LYS A 92 16.23 -2.06 0.19
CA LYS A 92 14.86 -2.55 0.31
C LYS A 92 14.06 -1.46 1.01
N PRO A 93 12.96 -0.96 0.41
CA PRO A 93 12.12 0.03 1.06
C PRO A 93 11.47 -0.61 2.29
N ALA A 94 12.06 -0.40 3.47
CA ALA A 94 11.52 -0.92 4.71
C ALA A 94 10.33 -0.07 5.17
N LEU A 95 9.30 -0.74 5.67
CA LEU A 95 8.21 -0.07 6.37
C LEU A 95 8.80 0.63 7.62
N GLN A 96 8.73 1.97 7.64
CA GLN A 96 9.19 2.76 8.77
C GLN A 96 8.13 2.77 9.88
N ASN A 97 8.56 2.85 11.14
CA ASN A 97 7.74 2.77 12.38
C ASN A 97 7.39 1.34 12.84
N THR A 98 8.39 0.64 13.38
CA THR A 98 8.33 -0.80 13.71
C THR A 98 7.38 -1.18 14.85
N SER A 99 7.06 -0.27 15.78
CA SER A 99 6.24 -0.61 16.95
C SER A 99 4.77 -0.85 16.61
N SER A 100 4.20 -0.10 15.65
CA SER A 100 2.83 -0.30 15.17
C SER A 100 2.71 -1.41 14.13
N LEU A 101 3.83 -1.94 13.63
CA LEU A 101 3.86 -2.93 12.56
C LEU A 101 3.99 -4.37 13.07
N LYS A 102 4.30 -4.58 14.35
CA LYS A 102 4.57 -5.92 14.91
C LYS A 102 3.41 -6.89 14.63
N GLU A 103 2.17 -6.45 14.84
CA GLU A 103 0.97 -7.24 14.58
C GLU A 103 0.86 -7.64 13.11
N TYR A 104 1.19 -6.74 12.19
CA TYR A 104 1.17 -7.02 10.75
C TYR A 104 2.22 -8.05 10.34
N TYR A 105 3.42 -8.03 10.94
CA TYR A 105 4.44 -9.03 10.65
C TYR A 105 4.00 -10.43 11.09
N GLU A 106 3.48 -10.56 12.31
CA GLU A 106 3.09 -11.86 12.83
C GLU A 106 1.91 -12.47 12.04
N GLU A 107 0.94 -11.64 11.66
CA GLU A 107 -0.18 -12.06 10.79
C GLU A 107 0.29 -12.37 9.35
N ALA A 108 1.25 -11.61 8.81
CA ALA A 108 1.84 -11.88 7.50
C ALA A 108 2.65 -13.18 7.48
N ASP A 109 3.40 -13.46 8.54
CA ASP A 109 4.11 -14.73 8.72
C ASP A 109 3.11 -15.89 8.80
N PHE A 110 2.03 -15.73 9.58
CA PHE A 110 0.96 -16.73 9.66
C PHE A 110 0.30 -17.01 8.30
N ILE A 111 -0.03 -15.98 7.53
CA ILE A 111 -0.56 -16.16 6.18
C ILE A 111 0.48 -16.88 5.31
N SER A 112 1.74 -16.48 5.37
CA SER A 112 2.80 -17.04 4.55
C SER A 112 3.07 -18.52 4.84
N ASP A 113 2.96 -18.92 6.11
CA ASP A 113 3.16 -20.30 6.56
C ASP A 113 1.98 -21.23 6.21
N ASN A 114 0.80 -20.68 5.96
CA ASN A 114 -0.44 -21.45 5.75
C ASN A 114 -1.05 -21.32 4.35
N THR A 115 -0.38 -20.62 3.42
CA THR A 115 -0.84 -20.44 2.04
C THR A 115 0.29 -20.60 1.04
N ASP A 116 -0.04 -21.02 -0.18
CA ASP A 116 0.92 -21.13 -1.28
C ASP A 116 1.51 -19.75 -1.65
N GLU A 117 2.76 -19.72 -2.14
CA GLU A 117 3.52 -18.48 -2.41
C GLU A 117 2.83 -17.55 -3.43
N ASP A 118 2.17 -18.10 -4.45
CA ASP A 118 1.49 -17.34 -5.51
C ASP A 118 -0.04 -17.27 -5.34
N SER A 119 -0.55 -17.61 -4.14
CA SER A 119 -1.98 -17.68 -3.89
C SER A 119 -2.68 -16.32 -3.89
N SER A 120 -3.98 -16.36 -4.14
CA SER A 120 -4.89 -15.23 -4.05
C SER A 120 -5.72 -15.30 -2.76
N ILE A 121 -5.73 -14.22 -1.97
CA ILE A 121 -6.33 -14.18 -0.65
C ILE A 121 -7.34 -13.03 -0.57
N PHE A 122 -8.61 -13.37 -0.33
CA PHE A 122 -9.64 -12.38 -0.05
C PHE A 122 -9.62 -12.02 1.43
N ILE A 123 -9.32 -10.75 1.77
CA ILE A 123 -9.32 -10.30 3.15
C ILE A 123 -10.60 -9.53 3.46
N VAL A 124 -11.30 -9.97 4.50
CA VAL A 124 -12.41 -9.21 5.07
C VAL A 124 -11.87 -8.41 6.25
N THR A 125 -11.99 -7.08 6.16
CA THR A 125 -11.66 -6.18 7.25
C THR A 125 -12.63 -5.01 7.33
N GLN A 126 -13.43 -4.99 8.41
CA GLN A 126 -14.44 -3.97 8.65
C GLN A 126 -13.84 -2.72 9.24
N SER A 127 -14.46 -1.57 8.97
CA SER A 127 -13.90 -0.24 9.28
C SER A 127 -12.52 -0.02 8.64
N TYR A 128 -12.34 -0.56 7.44
CA TYR A 128 -11.11 -0.45 6.66
C TYR A 128 -10.72 1.01 6.38
N THR A 129 -9.42 1.32 6.47
CA THR A 129 -8.89 2.68 6.29
C THR A 129 -7.92 2.82 5.12
N GLY A 130 -7.68 1.77 4.33
CA GLY A 130 -6.79 1.82 3.16
C GLY A 130 -5.33 1.45 3.43
N TRP A 131 -4.88 1.42 4.69
CA TRP A 131 -3.46 1.20 4.99
C TRP A 131 -3.06 -0.29 4.99
N PHE A 132 -3.97 -1.15 5.45
CA PHE A 132 -3.68 -2.55 5.72
C PHE A 132 -3.34 -3.34 4.43
N GLU A 133 -3.97 -3.03 3.28
CA GLU A 133 -3.66 -3.71 2.01
C GLU A 133 -2.20 -3.59 1.60
N TYR A 134 -1.64 -2.38 1.68
CA TYR A 134 -0.27 -2.11 1.23
C TYR A 134 0.76 -2.77 2.13
N VAL A 135 0.49 -2.83 3.44
CA VAL A 135 1.38 -3.48 4.40
C VAL A 135 1.41 -4.98 4.14
N PHE A 136 0.25 -5.64 4.07
CA PHE A 136 0.20 -7.08 3.84
C PHE A 136 0.78 -7.45 2.47
N GLN A 137 0.39 -6.72 1.42
CA GLN A 137 0.94 -6.96 0.08
C GLN A 137 2.46 -6.82 0.05
N TYR A 138 3.04 -5.83 0.74
CA TYR A 138 4.48 -5.69 0.83
C TYR A 138 5.14 -6.86 1.59
N LEU A 139 4.53 -7.32 2.68
CA LEU A 139 5.10 -8.36 3.55
C LEU A 139 5.02 -9.77 2.98
N THR A 140 4.03 -10.06 2.12
CA THR A 140 3.73 -11.44 1.68
C THR A 140 3.88 -11.67 0.17
N MET A 141 4.46 -10.73 -0.58
CA MET A 141 4.74 -10.89 -2.01
C MET A 141 5.38 -12.27 -2.29
N PRO A 142 4.97 -12.99 -3.36
CA PRO A 142 4.19 -12.51 -4.51
C PRO A 142 2.66 -12.70 -4.42
N ARG A 143 2.12 -13.05 -3.25
CA ARG A 143 0.66 -13.27 -3.05
C ARG A 143 -0.18 -12.07 -3.47
N SER A 144 -1.39 -12.36 -3.95
CA SER A 144 -2.36 -11.35 -4.38
C SER A 144 -3.51 -11.20 -3.39
N TYR A 145 -4.01 -9.98 -3.27
CA TYR A 145 -5.12 -9.61 -2.37
C TYR A 145 -6.23 -8.94 -3.15
N ASN A 146 -7.37 -8.73 -2.51
CA ASN A 146 -8.52 -8.09 -3.14
C ASN A 146 -8.27 -6.60 -3.44
N ASP A 147 -8.38 -6.18 -4.70
CA ASP A 147 -8.18 -4.76 -5.08
C ASP A 147 -9.21 -3.80 -4.45
N GLN A 148 -10.37 -4.33 -4.07
CA GLN A 148 -11.51 -3.60 -3.50
C GLN A 148 -12.27 -4.52 -2.54
N TYR A 149 -13.32 -3.99 -1.89
CA TYR A 149 -14.27 -4.79 -1.08
C TYR A 149 -13.70 -5.40 0.22
N TYR A 150 -12.73 -4.72 0.84
CA TYR A 150 -12.21 -5.09 2.17
C TYR A 150 -13.28 -4.98 3.26
N SER A 151 -14.02 -3.88 3.28
CA SER A 151 -15.12 -3.61 4.21
C SER A 151 -16.44 -3.73 3.45
N LEU A 152 -17.35 -4.55 3.95
CA LEU A 152 -18.59 -4.96 3.28
C LEU A 152 -19.81 -4.70 4.16
N GLY A 153 -20.84 -4.14 3.53
CA GLY A 153 -22.12 -3.78 4.15
C GLY A 153 -22.41 -2.27 4.06
N LYS A 154 -23.25 -1.78 4.97
CA LYS A 154 -23.63 -0.37 5.02
C LYS A 154 -22.51 0.48 5.62
N PRO A 155 -22.16 1.62 5.00
CA PRO A 155 -21.16 2.54 5.53
C PRO A 155 -21.43 2.90 7.00
N TYR A 156 -20.37 2.87 7.82
CA TYR A 156 -20.48 3.14 9.26
C TYR A 156 -20.71 4.63 9.58
N SER A 157 -20.43 5.52 8.62
CA SER A 157 -20.66 6.95 8.72
C SER A 157 -20.74 7.60 7.33
N GLU A 158 -21.15 8.86 7.24
CA GLU A 158 -21.15 9.62 5.98
C GLU A 158 -19.74 9.85 5.41
N GLU A 159 -18.69 9.77 6.24
CA GLU A 159 -17.29 9.89 5.82
C GLU A 159 -16.67 8.54 5.42
N ASP A 160 -17.39 7.43 5.60
CA ASP A 160 -16.90 6.10 5.27
C ASP A 160 -16.96 5.84 3.76
N ASN A 161 -15.83 6.09 3.11
CA ASN A 161 -15.64 5.88 1.68
C ASN A 161 -15.11 4.47 1.33
N TRP A 162 -14.88 3.60 2.31
CA TRP A 162 -14.21 2.32 2.13
C TRP A 162 -15.19 1.14 2.15
N THR A 163 -16.22 1.21 2.99
CA THR A 163 -17.24 0.16 3.06
C THR A 163 -18.09 0.13 1.79
N ARG A 164 -18.39 -1.07 1.31
CA ARG A 164 -19.16 -1.29 0.08
C ARG A 164 -20.40 -2.14 0.37
N ASP A 165 -21.55 -1.58 0.05
CA ASP A 165 -22.83 -2.27 0.08
C ASP A 165 -23.07 -2.91 -1.31
N ILE A 166 -22.89 -4.22 -1.42
CA ILE A 166 -23.07 -4.99 -2.65
C ILE A 166 -24.03 -6.16 -2.41
N SER A 167 -24.61 -6.72 -3.48
CA SER A 167 -25.42 -7.93 -3.31
C SER A 167 -24.56 -9.12 -2.87
N THR A 168 -25.16 -10.02 -2.09
CA THR A 168 -24.54 -11.30 -1.68
C THR A 168 -24.13 -12.14 -2.88
N GLU A 169 -24.93 -12.15 -3.96
CA GLU A 169 -24.57 -12.79 -5.22
C GLU A 169 -23.28 -12.21 -5.82
N LYS A 170 -23.12 -10.88 -5.80
CA LYS A 170 -21.89 -10.25 -6.28
C LYS A 170 -20.70 -10.58 -5.38
N PHE A 171 -20.91 -10.61 -4.06
CA PHE A 171 -19.89 -11.03 -3.11
C PHE A 171 -19.41 -12.47 -3.37
N LEU A 172 -20.33 -13.43 -3.49
CA LEU A 172 -20.01 -14.84 -3.77
C LEU A 172 -19.23 -14.98 -5.09
N ASN A 173 -19.65 -14.27 -6.14
CA ASN A 173 -18.93 -14.23 -7.41
C ASN A 173 -17.51 -13.66 -7.29
N ILE A 174 -17.29 -12.66 -6.42
CA ILE A 174 -15.96 -12.07 -6.21
C ILE A 174 -15.06 -13.07 -5.50
N ILE A 175 -15.50 -13.60 -4.34
CA ILE A 175 -14.69 -14.51 -3.51
C ILE A 175 -14.40 -15.82 -4.25
N GLY A 176 -15.27 -16.22 -5.18
CA GLY A 176 -15.05 -17.37 -6.06
C GLY A 176 -13.85 -17.24 -7.01
N ASN A 177 -13.17 -16.09 -7.06
CA ASN A 177 -11.91 -15.93 -7.81
C ASN A 177 -10.66 -15.95 -6.92
N TYR A 178 -10.80 -16.31 -5.64
CA TYR A 178 -9.70 -16.35 -4.67
C TYR A 178 -9.49 -17.77 -4.16
N ASP A 179 -8.25 -18.09 -3.76
CA ASP A 179 -7.88 -19.40 -3.21
C ASP A 179 -8.18 -19.48 -1.71
N TYR A 180 -8.06 -18.35 -1.00
CA TYR A 180 -8.25 -18.27 0.45
C TYR A 180 -9.09 -17.07 0.87
N MET A 181 -9.71 -17.17 2.05
CA MET A 181 -10.36 -16.08 2.76
C MET A 181 -9.76 -15.90 4.15
N TYR A 182 -9.36 -14.68 4.48
CA TYR A 182 -8.78 -14.33 5.77
C TYR A 182 -9.64 -13.28 6.48
N PHE A 183 -9.95 -13.52 7.75
CA PHE A 183 -10.78 -12.63 8.56
C PHE A 183 -9.91 -11.74 9.46
N TYR A 184 -9.96 -10.42 9.23
CA TYR A 184 -9.19 -9.42 9.96
C TYR A 184 -10.10 -8.27 10.42
N HIS A 185 -10.62 -8.32 11.65
CA HIS A 185 -11.71 -7.44 12.13
C HIS A 185 -13.02 -7.65 11.38
N VAL A 186 -13.63 -8.81 11.61
CA VAL A 186 -15.01 -9.08 11.19
C VAL A 186 -16.00 -8.59 12.26
N ASP A 187 -17.17 -8.14 11.83
CA ASP A 187 -18.24 -7.67 12.71
C ASP A 187 -19.60 -8.33 12.39
N GLU A 188 -20.61 -8.03 13.21
CA GLU A 188 -21.95 -8.62 13.06
C GLU A 188 -22.59 -8.26 11.71
N GLN A 189 -22.35 -7.06 11.18
CA GLN A 189 -22.92 -6.63 9.91
C GLN A 189 -22.43 -7.52 8.76
N PHE A 190 -21.12 -7.77 8.70
CA PHE A 190 -20.57 -8.68 7.71
C PHE A 190 -21.14 -10.09 7.87
N ILE A 191 -21.16 -10.60 9.09
CA ILE A 191 -21.57 -11.97 9.38
C ILE A 191 -23.02 -12.19 8.95
N GLU A 192 -23.93 -11.32 9.40
CA GLU A 192 -25.36 -11.46 9.14
C GLU A 192 -25.74 -11.35 7.65
N GLU A 193 -25.05 -10.49 6.89
CA GLU A 193 -25.41 -10.22 5.49
C GLU A 193 -24.61 -11.08 4.49
N TYR A 194 -23.29 -11.16 4.66
CA TYR A 194 -22.39 -11.81 3.71
C TYR A 194 -21.89 -13.16 4.19
N GLY A 195 -21.56 -13.27 5.48
CA GLY A 195 -21.10 -14.53 6.08
C GLY A 195 -22.15 -15.64 5.96
N MET A 196 -23.42 -15.32 6.23
CA MET A 196 -24.54 -16.25 6.12
C MET A 196 -24.90 -16.64 4.68
N ALA A 197 -24.36 -15.96 3.66
CA ALA A 197 -24.57 -16.32 2.26
C ALA A 197 -23.65 -17.46 1.78
N ILE A 198 -22.63 -17.82 2.56
CA ILE A 198 -21.70 -18.91 2.26
C ILE A 198 -22.37 -20.25 2.59
N ASP A 199 -22.23 -21.26 1.73
CA ASP A 199 -23.02 -22.49 1.79
C ASP A 199 -22.90 -23.25 3.12
N ASN A 200 -21.73 -23.18 3.76
CA ASN A 200 -21.45 -23.81 5.05
C ASN A 200 -21.29 -22.79 6.20
N ALA A 201 -22.04 -21.68 6.17
CA ALA A 201 -22.01 -20.62 7.19
C ALA A 201 -22.09 -21.13 8.64
N GLU A 202 -22.90 -22.16 8.91
CA GLU A 202 -23.06 -22.73 10.25
C GLU A 202 -21.78 -23.39 10.80
N ASP A 203 -20.89 -23.83 9.92
CA ASP A 203 -19.61 -24.47 10.28
C ASP A 203 -18.45 -23.45 10.37
N ILE A 204 -18.69 -22.19 9.97
CA ILE A 204 -17.66 -21.15 9.93
C ILE A 204 -17.59 -20.41 11.26
N VAL A 205 -16.37 -20.23 11.76
CA VAL A 205 -16.08 -19.39 12.92
C VAL A 205 -15.57 -18.05 12.39
N PHE A 206 -16.45 -17.05 12.36
CA PHE A 206 -16.11 -15.69 11.94
C PHE A 206 -15.34 -14.99 13.07
N LYS A 207 -14.02 -15.18 13.10
CA LYS A 207 -13.12 -14.60 14.11
C LYS A 207 -11.85 -14.10 13.45
N ASN A 208 -11.34 -12.99 13.97
CA ASN A 208 -10.04 -12.43 13.58
C ASN A 208 -8.94 -13.49 13.65
N GLY A 209 -8.09 -13.52 12.62
CA GLY A 209 -6.97 -14.45 12.53
C GLY A 209 -7.33 -15.82 11.94
N ASN A 210 -8.61 -16.06 11.62
CA ASN A 210 -9.00 -17.31 10.96
C ASN A 210 -8.75 -17.22 9.45
N LEU A 211 -8.11 -18.27 8.93
CA LEU A 211 -7.81 -18.45 7.51
C LEU A 211 -8.54 -19.69 7.00
N TYR A 212 -9.26 -19.51 5.90
CA TYR A 212 -10.02 -20.54 5.23
C TYR A 212 -9.55 -20.69 3.79
N ARG A 213 -9.56 -21.93 3.28
CA ARG A 213 -9.45 -22.21 1.86
C ARG A 213 -10.85 -22.13 1.25
N ILE A 214 -10.93 -21.51 0.09
CA ILE A 214 -12.17 -21.36 -0.66
C ILE A 214 -12.34 -22.61 -1.53
N GLU A 215 -13.49 -23.28 -1.39
CA GLU A 215 -13.86 -24.44 -2.19
C GLU A 215 -15.00 -24.05 -3.13
N HIS A 216 -14.81 -24.30 -4.42
CA HIS A 216 -15.77 -23.97 -5.47
C HIS A 216 -16.67 -25.17 -5.77
N HIS A 217 -17.98 -24.92 -5.86
CA HIS A 217 -18.96 -25.92 -6.28
C HIS A 217 -19.32 -25.73 -7.76
N ASP A 218 -19.66 -26.82 -8.43
CA ASP A 218 -20.01 -26.83 -9.87
C ASP A 218 -21.27 -25.98 -10.19
N ASP A 219 -22.09 -25.68 -9.19
CA ASP A 219 -23.30 -24.85 -9.30
C ASP A 219 -23.06 -23.35 -9.05
N GLY A 220 -21.80 -22.95 -8.83
CA GLY A 220 -21.41 -21.57 -8.50
C GLY A 220 -21.50 -21.23 -7.01
N GLY A 221 -21.82 -22.22 -6.16
CA GLY A 221 -21.72 -22.10 -4.70
C GLY A 221 -20.28 -21.97 -4.23
N VAL A 222 -20.12 -21.44 -3.02
CA VAL A 222 -18.82 -21.26 -2.36
C VAL A 222 -18.93 -21.76 -0.93
N SER A 223 -17.96 -22.57 -0.52
CA SER A 223 -17.79 -23.01 0.87
C SER A 223 -16.37 -22.76 1.37
N LEU A 224 -16.21 -22.70 2.68
CA LEU A 224 -14.93 -22.44 3.32
C LEU A 224 -14.44 -23.64 4.13
N SER A 225 -13.19 -24.06 3.95
CA SER A 225 -12.54 -25.10 4.75
C SER A 225 -11.42 -24.51 5.62
N LEU A 226 -11.49 -24.71 6.95
CA LEU A 226 -10.54 -24.10 7.88
C LEU A 226 -9.12 -24.59 7.59
N THR A 227 -8.22 -23.65 7.30
CA THR A 227 -6.81 -23.92 7.02
C THR A 227 -5.94 -23.62 8.24
N GLY A 228 -6.25 -22.56 9.00
CA GLY A 228 -5.52 -22.21 10.21
C GLY A 228 -6.24 -21.17 11.07
N THR A 229 -5.77 -21.04 12.30
CA THR A 229 -6.19 -19.98 13.24
C THR A 229 -4.95 -19.34 13.86
N TYR A 230 -4.88 -18.03 13.83
CA TYR A 230 -3.87 -17.22 14.50
C TYR A 230 -4.04 -17.21 16.04
#